data_AF-A0A7Y3GEI8-F1
#
_entry.id   AF-A0A7Y3GEI8-F1
#
_cell.length_a   1.000
_cell.length_b   1.000
_cell.length_c   1.000
_cell.angle_alpha   90.00
_cell.angle_beta   90.00
_cell.angle_gamma   90.00
#
_symmetry.space_group_name_H-M   'P 1'
#
loop_
_entity.id
_entity.type
_entity.pdbx_description
1 polymer ?
#
loop_
_entity_poly.entity_id
_entity_poly.type
_entity_poly.pdbx_seq_one_letter_code
_entity_poly.pdbx_strand_id
1 'polypeptide(L)'
;MSGTYDLSDRLGGHWSDHFYFSSPLHYLPGLTEDGSLGPLRTRFVVLATGAGRWEDPDESWRMAAALGARGIPNRVDVWSERHDHAWSTWREMLPLYLDDLV
;
A
#
# COMPACT_ATOMS: atom_id res chain seq x y z
N MET A 1 1.42 -2.50 6.37
CA MET A 1 0.35 -2.08 7.30
C MET A 1 0.49 -0.58 7.50
N SER A 2 -0.63 0.15 7.60
CA SER A 2 -0.64 1.60 7.86
C SER A 2 0.25 2.39 6.89
N GLY A 3 0.13 2.12 5.59
CA GLY A 3 1.05 2.67 4.59
C GLY A 3 0.77 4.13 4.26
N THR A 4 1.83 4.88 3.92
CA THR A 4 1.70 6.07 3.07
C THR A 4 2.35 5.75 1.73
N TYR A 5 1.60 5.95 0.64
CA TYR A 5 2.02 5.55 -0.71
C TYR A 5 2.40 6.74 -1.60
N ASP A 6 2.04 7.95 -1.18
CA ASP A 6 2.52 9.21 -1.77
C ASP A 6 3.25 10.07 -0.73
N LEU A 7 4.50 10.44 -1.04
CA LEU A 7 5.30 11.34 -0.20
C LEU A 7 5.45 12.74 -0.79
N SER A 8 4.77 13.06 -1.90
CA SER A 8 4.87 14.35 -2.60
C SER A 8 4.69 15.53 -1.67
N ASP A 9 3.67 15.49 -0.82
CA ASP A 9 3.35 16.55 0.14
C ASP A 9 4.44 16.70 1.20
N ARG A 10 5.06 15.60 1.62
CA ARG A 10 6.13 15.60 2.64
C ARG A 10 7.47 16.08 2.08
N LEU A 11 7.63 16.06 0.76
CA LEU A 11 8.83 16.52 0.06
C LEU A 11 8.67 17.90 -0.57
N GLY A 12 7.57 18.62 -0.27
CA GLY A 12 7.34 19.97 -0.80
C GLY A 12 7.28 20.03 -2.32
N GLY A 13 6.86 18.94 -2.98
CA GLY A 13 6.80 18.87 -4.43
C GLY A 13 8.16 18.71 -5.12
N HIS A 14 9.23 18.36 -4.40
CA HIS A 14 10.51 18.00 -5.02
C HIS A 14 10.50 16.57 -5.55
N TRP A 15 10.52 16.43 -6.87
CA TRP A 15 10.54 15.14 -7.55
C TRP A 15 11.97 14.83 -7.99
N SER A 16 12.44 13.65 -7.59
CA SER A 16 13.69 13.05 -8.04
C SER A 16 13.42 11.66 -8.57
N ASP A 17 14.39 11.08 -9.29
CA ASP A 17 14.30 9.69 -9.71
C ASP A 17 14.14 8.76 -8.49
N HIS A 18 14.83 9.05 -7.39
CA HIS A 18 14.67 8.30 -6.13
C HIS A 18 13.25 8.38 -5.58
N PHE A 19 12.60 9.55 -5.63
CA PHE A 19 11.21 9.68 -5.26
C PHE A 19 10.32 8.84 -6.17
N TYR A 20 10.48 8.98 -7.49
CA TYR A 20 9.68 8.27 -8.47
C TYR A 20 9.72 6.75 -8.24
N PHE A 21 10.91 6.16 -8.11
CA PHE A 21 11.07 4.72 -7.89
C PHE A 21 10.67 4.24 -6.48
N SER A 22 10.54 5.16 -5.51
CA SER A 22 10.13 4.83 -4.13
C SER A 22 8.65 5.11 -3.84
N SER A 23 7.96 5.84 -4.73
CA SER A 23 6.52 6.08 -4.62
C SER A 23 5.76 5.14 -5.54
N PRO A 24 5.09 4.10 -4.99
CA PRO A 24 4.42 3.11 -5.82
C PRO A 24 3.28 3.72 -6.65
N LEU A 25 2.61 4.77 -6.17
CA LEU A 25 1.57 5.45 -6.94
C LEU A 25 2.10 6.14 -8.20
N HIS A 26 3.36 6.57 -8.18
CA HIS A 26 4.02 7.19 -9.32
C HIS A 26 4.66 6.17 -10.26
N TYR A 27 5.30 5.15 -9.70
CA TYR A 27 6.04 4.16 -10.50
C TYR A 27 5.13 3.11 -11.16
N LEU A 28 4.09 2.64 -10.46
CA LEU A 28 3.21 1.56 -10.90
C LEU A 28 2.55 1.79 -12.27
N PRO A 29 2.05 2.99 -12.61
CA PRO A 29 1.48 3.25 -13.93
C PRO A 29 2.46 3.02 -15.09
N GLY A 30 3.76 3.24 -14.86
CA GLY A 30 4.82 3.09 -15.86
C GLY A 30 5.35 1.66 -16.04
N LEU A 31 4.89 0.69 -15.23
CA LEU A 31 5.34 -0.70 -15.35
C LEU A 31 4.87 -1.35 -16.65
N THR A 32 5.78 -2.00 -17.37
CA THR A 32 5.50 -2.75 -18.61
C THR A 32 5.44 -4.25 -18.35
N GLU A 33 4.82 -4.99 -19.28
CA GLU A 33 4.67 -6.46 -19.20
C GLU A 33 6.02 -7.19 -19.15
N ASP A 34 7.01 -6.75 -19.96
CA ASP A 34 8.37 -7.32 -20.00
C ASP A 34 9.19 -7.02 -18.73
N GLY A 35 8.68 -6.11 -17.88
CA GLY A 35 9.27 -5.77 -16.59
C GLY A 35 8.68 -6.57 -15.44
N SER A 36 8.34 -5.87 -14.35
CA SER A 36 7.82 -6.48 -13.13
C SER A 36 6.29 -6.68 -13.14
N LEU A 37 5.56 -6.17 -14.13
CA LEU A 37 4.09 -6.21 -14.13
C LEU A 37 3.53 -7.63 -14.20
N GLY A 38 4.06 -8.48 -15.09
CA GLY A 38 3.63 -9.86 -15.23
C GLY A 38 3.71 -10.64 -13.91
N PRO A 39 4.89 -10.68 -13.25
CA PRO A 39 5.03 -11.29 -11.93
C PRO A 39 4.09 -10.69 -10.87
N LEU A 40 3.90 -9.38 -10.82
CA LEU A 40 3.03 -8.73 -9.82
C LEU A 40 1.57 -9.17 -9.93
N ARG A 41 1.06 -9.42 -11.15
CA ARG A 41 -0.31 -9.93 -11.34
C ARG A 41 -0.53 -11.35 -10.82
N THR A 42 0.54 -12.10 -10.60
CA THR A 42 0.47 -13.45 -9.98
C THR A 42 0.53 -13.41 -8.46
N ARG A 43 0.69 -12.22 -7.86
CA ARG A 43 0.75 -12.02 -6.42
C ARG A 43 -0.53 -11.38 -5.92
N PHE A 44 -0.84 -11.66 -4.67
CA PHE A 44 -1.93 -11.01 -3.96
C PHE A 44 -1.37 -9.99 -2.96
N VAL A 45 -1.90 -8.76 -2.98
CA VAL A 45 -1.47 -7.69 -2.08
C VAL A 45 -2.52 -7.43 -1.00
N VAL A 46 -2.14 -7.61 0.26
CA VAL A 46 -2.97 -7.23 1.41
C VAL A 46 -2.55 -5.85 1.91
N LEU A 47 -3.51 -4.91 1.92
CA LEU A 47 -3.33 -3.55 2.45
C LEU A 47 -4.14 -3.41 3.75
N ALA A 48 -3.53 -3.81 4.87
CA ALA A 48 -4.15 -3.67 6.18
C ALA A 48 -3.79 -2.33 6.83
N THR A 49 -4.77 -1.66 7.43
CA THR A 49 -4.59 -0.35 8.08
C THR A 49 -5.55 -0.19 9.26
N GLY A 50 -5.16 0.57 10.28
CA GLY A 50 -6.08 1.05 11.29
C GLY A 50 -6.95 2.21 10.79
N ALA A 51 -7.87 2.67 11.63
CA ALA A 51 -8.63 3.91 11.45
C ALA A 51 -8.54 4.84 12.68
N GLY A 52 -7.61 4.55 13.60
CA GLY A 52 -7.39 5.33 14.80
C GLY A 52 -6.53 6.56 14.56
N ARG A 53 -5.88 7.04 15.61
CA ARG A 53 -5.01 8.22 15.54
C ARG A 53 -3.86 7.97 14.56
N TRP A 54 -3.55 9.02 13.79
CA TRP A 54 -2.45 9.07 12.82
C TRP A 54 -2.55 8.07 11.66
N GLU A 55 -3.72 7.45 11.47
CA GLU A 55 -4.02 6.63 10.31
C GLU A 55 -4.69 7.45 9.20
N ASP A 56 -4.51 6.99 7.97
CA ASP A 56 -5.22 7.47 6.79
C ASP A 56 -5.62 6.28 5.92
N PRO A 57 -6.81 5.68 6.14
CA PRO A 57 -7.28 4.57 5.33
C PRO A 57 -7.40 4.89 3.83
N ASP A 58 -7.57 6.16 3.45
CA ASP A 58 -7.73 6.56 2.05
C ASP A 58 -6.43 6.38 1.25
N GLU A 59 -5.26 6.40 1.91
CA GLU A 59 -3.99 6.00 1.30
C GLU A 59 -4.05 4.54 0.81
N SER A 60 -4.58 3.63 1.63
CA SER A 60 -4.69 2.21 1.27
C SER A 60 -5.71 1.99 0.15
N TRP A 61 -6.84 2.70 0.16
CA TRP A 61 -7.81 2.65 -0.92
C TRP A 61 -7.29 3.21 -2.24
N ARG A 62 -6.55 4.32 -2.22
CA ARG A 62 -5.89 4.86 -3.42
C ARG A 62 -4.88 3.87 -4.01
N MET A 63 -4.08 3.24 -3.16
CA MET A 63 -3.14 2.21 -3.60
C MET A 63 -3.85 0.98 -4.18
N ALA A 64 -4.92 0.52 -3.53
CA ALA A 64 -5.75 -0.59 -4.03
C ALA A 64 -6.34 -0.31 -5.42
N ALA A 65 -6.86 0.91 -5.63
CA ALA A 65 -7.37 1.34 -6.91
C ALA A 65 -6.27 1.34 -7.99
N ALA A 66 -5.07 1.83 -7.67
CA ALA A 66 -3.93 1.83 -8.59
C ALA A 66 -3.48 0.41 -8.96
N LEU A 67 -3.39 -0.50 -7.99
CA LEU A 67 -3.10 -1.92 -8.22
C LEU A 67 -4.17 -2.58 -9.09
N GLY A 68 -5.44 -2.36 -8.76
CA GLY A 68 -6.58 -2.90 -9.50
C GLY A 68 -6.61 -2.44 -10.95
N ALA A 69 -6.32 -1.15 -11.21
CA ALA A 69 -6.22 -0.59 -12.56
C ALA A 69 -5.12 -1.24 -13.42
N ARG A 70 -4.11 -1.86 -12.79
CA ARG A 70 -3.06 -2.63 -13.47
C ARG A 70 -3.32 -4.13 -13.48
N GLY A 71 -4.46 -4.60 -12.96
CA GLY A 71 -4.84 -6.00 -12.89
C GLY A 71 -4.12 -6.79 -11.79
N ILE A 72 -3.56 -6.12 -10.78
CA ILE A 72 -2.87 -6.78 -9.66
C ILE A 72 -3.91 -7.09 -8.57
N PRO A 73 -4.12 -8.38 -8.22
CA PRO A 73 -5.06 -8.79 -7.18
C PRO A 73 -4.70 -8.17 -5.82
N ASN A 74 -5.67 -7.54 -5.17
CA ASN A 74 -5.46 -6.91 -3.87
C ASN A 74 -6.75 -6.81 -3.05
N ARG A 75 -6.60 -6.55 -1.75
CA ARG A 75 -7.69 -6.14 -0.86
C ARG A 75 -7.22 -5.11 0.16
N VAL A 76 -8.16 -4.31 0.66
CA VAL A 76 -7.94 -3.40 1.79
C VAL A 76 -8.72 -3.91 2.99
N ASP A 77 -8.03 -4.05 4.11
CA ASP A 77 -8.62 -4.43 5.39
C ASP A 77 -8.48 -3.26 6.36
N VAL A 78 -9.56 -2.53 6.58
CA VAL A 78 -9.60 -1.39 7.51
C VAL A 78 -10.04 -1.89 8.88
N TRP A 79 -9.17 -1.76 9.86
CA TRP A 79 -9.43 -2.06 11.26
C TRP A 79 -10.08 -0.85 11.96
N SER A 80 -10.69 -1.11 13.11
CA SER A 80 -11.49 -0.10 13.82
C SER A 80 -10.67 1.13 14.26
N GLU A 81 -11.38 2.20 14.63
CA GLU A 81 -10.83 3.45 15.19
C GLU A 81 -10.01 3.26 16.48
N ARG A 82 -10.01 2.06 17.07
CA ARG A 82 -9.16 1.72 18.22
C ARG A 82 -7.72 1.39 17.83
N HIS A 83 -7.45 1.25 16.54
CA HIS A 83 -6.17 0.85 15.99
C HIS A 83 -5.45 2.07 15.45
N ASP A 84 -4.59 2.64 16.28
CA ASP A 84 -3.73 3.77 15.91
C ASP A 84 -2.57 3.29 15.04
N HIS A 85 -1.89 4.23 14.37
CA HIS A 85 -0.66 3.99 13.63
C HIS A 85 0.50 3.68 14.58
N ALA A 86 0.54 2.45 15.09
CA ALA A 86 1.45 2.03 16.14
C ALA A 86 1.88 0.57 15.98
N TRP A 87 3.09 0.26 16.45
CA TRP A 87 3.64 -1.10 16.39
C TRP A 87 2.78 -2.13 17.13
N SER A 88 2.05 -1.73 18.17
CA SER A 88 1.14 -2.63 18.91
C SER A 88 -0.01 -3.11 18.03
N THR A 89 -0.57 -2.21 17.23
CA THR A 89 -1.59 -2.50 16.21
C THR A 89 -1.05 -3.51 15.20
N TRP A 90 0.14 -3.27 14.65
CA TRP A 90 0.73 -4.15 13.64
C TRP A 90 1.05 -5.54 14.17
N ARG A 91 1.47 -5.64 15.44
CA ARG A 91 1.71 -6.93 16.10
C ARG A 91 0.44 -7.76 16.24
N GLU A 92 -0.71 -7.11 16.41
CA GLU A 92 -2.03 -7.77 16.47
C GLU A 92 -2.53 -8.16 15.08
N MET A 93 -2.35 -7.27 14.09
CA MET A 93 -2.75 -7.49 12.71
C MET A 93 -1.99 -8.61 12.01
N LEU A 94 -0.65 -8.58 12.08
CA LEU A 94 0.21 -9.41 11.23
C LEU A 94 -0.12 -10.92 11.28
N PRO A 95 -0.32 -11.56 12.45
CA PRO A 95 -0.59 -12.99 12.52
C PRO A 95 -1.83 -13.42 11.72
N LEU A 96 -2.84 -12.56 11.60
CA LEU A 96 -4.08 -12.87 10.89
C LEU A 96 -3.93 -12.94 9.38
N TYR A 97 -2.82 -12.42 8.84
CA TYR A 97 -2.55 -12.40 7.41
C TYR A 97 -1.51 -13.42 6.97
N LEU A 98 -0.77 -14.04 7.89
CA LEU A 98 0.31 -14.96 7.52
C LEU A 98 -0.20 -16.17 6.73
N ASP A 99 -1.37 -16.69 7.08
CA ASP A 99 -2.00 -17.82 6.39
C ASP A 99 -2.50 -17.46 4.98
N ASP A 100 -2.67 -16.17 4.68
CA ASP A 100 -3.11 -15.67 3.37
C ASP A 100 -1.93 -15.45 2.38
N LEU A 101 -0.68 -15.50 2.84
CA LEU A 101 0.51 -15.10 2.07
C LEU A 101 1.27 -16.28 1.41
N VAL A 102 0.58 -17.40 1.15
CA VAL A 102 1.18 -18.63 0.60
C VAL A 102 1.33 -18.59 -0.93
#